data_AF-A0A521ZPK7-F1
#
_entry.id   AF-A0A521ZPK7-F1
#
_cell.length_a   1.000
_cell.length_b   1.000
_cell.length_c   1.000
_cell.angle_alpha   90.00
_cell.angle_beta   90.00
_cell.angle_gamma   90.00
#
_symmetry.space_group_name_H-M   'P 1'
#
loop_
_entity.id
_entity.type
_entity.pdbx_description
1 polymer ?
#
loop_
_entity_poly.entity_id
_entity_poly.type
_entity_poly.pdbx_seq_one_letter_code
_entity_poly.pdbx_strand_id
1 'polypeptide(L)'
;MTGKQKAGFTLVEILMVVALIGILSTIVLVMVSKSRDRAAIKSYLSAMQSLRTGVEICFTGSTPISSGKAGDAVCAGKELYPAISNSCGASEQPIFVVSGSANYWTVESLKSDGSQWSCKDCAIACNINQCDLSAGC
;
A
#
# COMPACT_ATOMS: atom_id res chain seq x y z
N MET A 1 -56.69 -8.76 34.52
CA MET A 1 -55.24 -9.03 34.38
C MET A 1 -54.98 -9.35 32.91
N THR A 2 -54.71 -8.32 32.11
CA THR A 2 -54.58 -8.45 30.64
C THR A 2 -53.18 -8.98 30.33
N GLY A 3 -53.07 -10.29 30.10
CA GLY A 3 -51.82 -10.93 29.71
C GLY A 3 -51.42 -10.49 28.30
N LYS A 4 -50.40 -9.62 28.19
CA LYS A 4 -49.76 -9.30 26.91
C LYS A 4 -49.18 -10.59 26.34
N GLN A 5 -49.73 -11.08 25.23
CA GLN A 5 -49.13 -12.20 24.50
C GLN A 5 -47.75 -11.77 24.02
N LYS A 6 -46.71 -12.45 24.49
CA LYS A 6 -45.35 -12.28 23.98
C LYS A 6 -45.31 -12.95 22.61
N ALA A 7 -45.27 -12.15 21.54
CA ALA A 7 -44.99 -12.66 20.21
C ALA A 7 -43.58 -13.27 20.22
N GLY A 8 -43.49 -14.59 20.04
CA GLY A 8 -42.22 -15.28 19.87
C GLY A 8 -41.76 -15.18 18.42
N PHE A 9 -40.45 -15.10 18.20
CA PHE A 9 -39.86 -15.26 16.86
C PHE A 9 -40.16 -16.67 16.34
N THR A 10 -40.55 -16.80 15.07
CA THR A 10 -40.72 -18.13 14.48
C THR A 10 -39.36 -18.74 14.16
N LEU A 11 -39.30 -20.08 14.24
CA LEU A 11 -38.10 -20.85 13.91
C LEU A 11 -37.67 -20.63 12.45
N VAL A 12 -38.65 -20.43 11.56
CA VAL A 12 -38.44 -20.15 10.14
C VAL A 12 -37.83 -18.76 9.93
N GLU A 13 -38.25 -17.76 10.71
CA GLU A 13 -37.67 -16.41 10.62
C GLU A 13 -36.20 -16.39 11.02
N ILE A 14 -35.82 -17.10 12.08
CA ILE A 14 -34.40 -17.17 12.47
C ILE A 14 -33.60 -17.97 11.43
N LEU A 15 -34.16 -19.06 10.89
CA LEU A 15 -33.49 -19.92 9.92
C LEU A 15 -33.27 -19.25 8.55
N MET A 16 -34.23 -18.49 8.05
CA MET A 16 -34.08 -17.74 6.80
C MET A 16 -33.06 -16.59 6.95
N VAL A 17 -33.04 -15.93 8.10
CA VAL A 17 -32.12 -14.80 8.35
C VAL A 17 -30.67 -15.27 8.36
N VAL A 18 -30.34 -16.37 9.04
CA VAL A 18 -28.96 -16.89 9.03
C VAL A 18 -28.55 -17.37 7.64
N ALA A 19 -29.49 -17.93 6.86
CA ALA A 19 -29.23 -18.32 5.47
C ALA A 19 -28.92 -17.10 4.59
N LEU A 20 -29.68 -16.01 4.72
CA LEU A 20 -29.46 -14.78 3.95
C LEU A 20 -28.18 -14.05 4.36
N ILE A 21 -27.91 -13.93 5.67
CA ILE A 21 -26.66 -13.34 6.17
C ILE A 21 -25.45 -14.15 5.67
N GLY A 22 -25.57 -15.48 5.63
CA GLY A 22 -24.54 -16.37 5.07
C GLY A 22 -24.18 -15.99 3.62
N ILE A 23 -25.17 -15.86 2.74
CA ILE A 23 -24.95 -15.49 1.33
C ILE A 23 -24.34 -14.09 1.23
N LEU A 24 -24.90 -13.09 1.92
CA LEU A 24 -24.40 -11.71 1.88
C LEU A 24 -22.97 -11.59 2.41
N SER A 25 -22.60 -12.38 3.43
CA SER A 25 -21.27 -12.33 4.04
C SER A 25 -20.15 -12.70 3.06
N THR A 26 -20.38 -13.68 2.17
CA THR A 26 -19.38 -14.14 1.20
C THR A 26 -18.99 -13.04 0.20
N ILE A 27 -19.96 -12.27 -0.28
CA ILE A 27 -19.74 -11.18 -1.24
C ILE A 27 -18.93 -10.06 -0.57
N VAL A 28 -19.28 -9.71 0.67
CA VAL A 28 -18.61 -8.65 1.44
C VAL A 28 -17.14 -8.98 1.67
N LEU A 29 -16.81 -10.23 2.00
CA LEU A 29 -15.42 -10.65 2.24
C LEU A 29 -14.51 -10.42 1.02
N VAL A 30 -14.99 -10.73 -0.19
CA VAL A 30 -14.23 -10.52 -1.44
C VAL A 30 -14.06 -9.02 -1.77
N MET A 31 -15.04 -8.19 -1.42
CA MET A 31 -14.94 -6.74 -1.62
C MET A 31 -13.96 -6.09 -0.64
N VAL A 32 -13.98 -6.51 0.62
CA VAL A 32 -13.10 -5.97 1.66
C VAL A 32 -11.64 -6.32 1.39
N SER A 33 -11.33 -7.53 0.91
CA SER A 33 -9.94 -7.90 0.56
C SER A 33 -9.37 -6.98 -0.52
N LYS A 34 -10.08 -6.80 -1.63
CA LYS A 34 -9.69 -5.88 -2.72
C LYS A 34 -9.58 -4.42 -2.27
N SER A 35 -10.47 -3.98 -1.37
CA SER A 35 -10.42 -2.62 -0.83
C SER A 35 -9.16 -2.37 0.01
N ARG A 36 -8.75 -3.35 0.83
CA ARG A 36 -7.52 -3.28 1.63
C ARG A 36 -6.28 -3.24 0.76
N ASP A 37 -6.23 -4.04 -0.30
CA ASP A 37 -5.10 -4.03 -1.25
C ASP A 37 -4.98 -2.66 -1.93
N ARG A 38 -6.09 -2.08 -2.39
CA ARG A 38 -6.11 -0.73 -2.98
C ARG A 38 -5.69 0.36 -1.98
N ALA A 39 -6.12 0.24 -0.71
CA ALA A 39 -5.74 1.17 0.34
C ALA A 39 -4.23 1.10 0.63
N ALA A 40 -3.66 -0.11 0.63
CA ALA A 40 -2.22 -0.32 0.79
C ALA A 40 -1.41 0.30 -0.36
N ILE A 41 -1.82 0.08 -1.60
CA ILE A 41 -1.18 0.69 -2.78
C ILE A 41 -1.22 2.22 -2.70
N LYS A 42 -2.36 2.81 -2.31
CA LYS A 42 -2.48 4.27 -2.13
C LYS A 42 -1.63 4.81 -0.99
N SER A 43 -1.58 4.11 0.14
CA SER A 43 -0.69 4.47 1.25
C SER A 43 0.77 4.44 0.81
N TYR A 44 1.13 3.43 0.00
CA TYR A 44 2.47 3.31 -0.53
C TYR A 44 2.81 4.45 -1.51
N LEU A 45 1.90 4.75 -2.44
CA LEU A 45 2.06 5.89 -3.35
C LEU A 45 2.22 7.21 -2.59
N SER A 46 1.43 7.44 -1.54
CA SER A 46 1.57 8.63 -0.70
C SER A 46 2.93 8.71 -0.01
N ALA A 47 3.45 7.58 0.51
CA ALA A 47 4.77 7.55 1.13
C ALA A 47 5.89 7.86 0.11
N MET A 48 5.76 7.35 -1.12
CA MET A 48 6.67 7.64 -2.23
C MET A 48 6.60 9.09 -2.71
N GLN A 49 5.41 9.72 -2.70
CA GLN A 49 5.28 11.14 -2.98
C GLN A 49 5.98 12.01 -1.94
N SER A 50 5.89 11.66 -0.65
CA SER A 50 6.65 12.34 0.41
C SER A 50 8.16 12.14 0.23
N LEU A 51 8.58 10.92 -0.10
CA LEU A 51 9.99 10.62 -0.39
C LEU A 51 10.52 11.44 -1.57
N ARG A 52 9.72 11.61 -2.64
CA ARG A 52 10.09 12.43 -3.80
C ARG A 52 10.46 13.85 -3.40
N THR A 53 9.68 14.49 -2.54
CA THR A 53 10.00 15.83 -2.05
C THR A 53 11.35 15.85 -1.35
N GLY A 54 11.66 14.81 -0.59
CA GLY A 54 12.94 14.72 0.08
C GLY A 54 14.14 14.48 -0.83
N VAL A 55 13.98 13.56 -1.78
CA VAL A 55 14.98 13.32 -2.82
C VAL A 55 15.25 14.58 -3.64
N GLU A 56 14.24 15.42 -3.89
CA GLU A 56 14.41 16.71 -4.57
C GLU A 56 15.24 17.71 -3.75
N ILE A 57 15.08 17.73 -2.43
CA ILE A 57 15.92 18.54 -1.53
C ILE A 57 17.38 18.07 -1.61
N CYS A 58 17.60 16.76 -1.59
CA CYS A 58 18.93 16.16 -1.75
C CYS A 58 19.56 16.52 -3.10
N PHE A 59 18.77 16.45 -4.17
CA PHE A 59 19.19 16.73 -5.53
C PHE A 59 19.58 18.20 -5.72
N THR A 60 18.73 19.13 -5.27
CA THR A 60 19.01 20.58 -5.31
C THR A 60 20.19 20.99 -4.43
N GLY A 61 20.41 20.29 -3.32
CA GLY A 61 21.57 20.47 -2.44
C GLY A 61 22.89 19.93 -3.00
N SER A 62 22.92 19.37 -4.22
CA SER A 62 24.09 18.70 -4.82
C SER A 62 24.65 17.56 -3.96
N THR A 63 23.82 16.97 -3.10
CA THR A 63 24.21 15.82 -2.30
C THR A 63 23.91 14.54 -3.07
N PRO A 64 24.83 13.55 -3.09
CA PRO A 64 24.58 12.30 -3.77
C PRO A 64 23.45 11.56 -3.07
N ILE A 65 22.41 11.25 -3.84
CA ILE A 65 21.29 10.41 -3.40
C ILE A 65 21.76 8.96 -3.47
N SER A 66 21.54 8.19 -2.40
CA SER A 66 21.98 6.79 -2.31
C SER A 66 20.79 5.84 -2.26
N SER A 67 20.93 4.68 -2.90
CA SER A 67 19.95 3.58 -2.77
C SER A 67 19.99 2.98 -1.37
N GLY A 68 18.86 2.49 -0.88
CA GLY A 68 18.77 1.97 0.49
C GLY A 68 17.48 1.21 0.78
N LYS A 69 17.38 0.68 2.00
CA LYS A 69 16.19 0.04 2.55
C LYS A 69 15.43 1.04 3.41
N ALA A 70 14.22 0.67 3.83
CA ALA A 70 13.47 1.43 4.81
C ALA A 70 14.34 1.77 6.05
N GLY A 71 14.38 3.05 6.43
CA GLY A 71 15.19 3.56 7.53
C GLY A 71 16.61 4.00 7.15
N ASP A 72 17.11 3.68 5.95
CA ASP A 72 18.37 4.24 5.45
C ASP A 72 18.18 5.70 5.04
N ALA A 73 19.26 6.48 5.14
CA ALA A 73 19.24 7.88 4.73
C ALA A 73 19.27 8.02 3.20
N VAL A 74 18.41 8.90 2.67
CA VAL A 74 18.31 9.20 1.24
C VAL A 74 19.55 9.96 0.76
N CYS A 75 19.99 10.95 1.53
CA CYS A 75 21.25 11.68 1.31
C CYS A 75 21.84 12.16 2.63
N ALA A 76 23.17 12.07 2.82
CA ALA A 76 23.93 12.69 3.93
C ALA A 76 23.29 12.64 5.35
N GLY A 77 22.55 11.57 5.70
CA GLY A 77 21.85 11.45 6.99
C GLY A 77 20.59 12.32 7.14
N LYS A 78 20.10 12.92 6.06
CA LYS A 78 18.87 13.70 5.96
C LYS A 78 17.83 12.87 5.19
N GLU A 79 16.61 12.83 5.74
CA GLU A 79 15.46 12.06 5.26
C GLU A 79 15.70 10.56 5.14
N LEU A 80 14.72 9.78 5.59
CA LEU A 80 14.82 8.33 5.64
C LEU A 80 13.87 7.72 4.61
N TYR A 81 14.30 6.63 3.99
CA TYR A 81 13.41 5.82 3.19
C TYR A 81 12.25 5.31 4.05
N PRO A 82 10.99 5.46 3.60
CA PRO A 82 9.84 5.08 4.41
C PRO A 82 9.75 3.56 4.54
N ALA A 83 9.37 3.09 5.73
CA ALA A 83 8.87 1.73 5.89
C ALA A 83 7.46 1.68 5.31
N ILE A 84 7.18 0.66 4.51
CA ILE A 84 5.91 0.51 3.83
C ILE A 84 5.20 -0.73 4.31
N SER A 85 3.90 -0.61 4.53
CA SER A 85 3.13 -1.69 5.15
C SER A 85 3.10 -2.91 4.25
N ASN A 86 3.41 -4.09 4.80
CA ASN A 86 3.32 -5.39 4.11
C ASN A 86 1.86 -5.82 3.81
N SER A 87 0.90 -4.91 3.88
CA SER A 87 -0.53 -5.16 3.86
C SER A 87 -1.05 -5.43 2.45
N CYS A 88 -0.63 -6.53 1.84
CA CYS A 88 -1.15 -7.08 0.58
C CYS A 88 -0.35 -8.31 0.10
N GLY A 89 0.27 -9.02 1.05
CA GLY A 89 1.12 -10.18 0.73
C GLY A 89 2.56 -9.82 0.35
N ALA A 90 3.00 -8.57 0.53
CA ALA A 90 4.41 -8.24 0.42
C ALA A 90 5.18 -8.95 1.55
N SER A 91 6.05 -9.88 1.18
CA SER A 91 6.78 -10.73 2.14
C SER A 91 7.93 -10.00 2.83
N GLU A 92 8.43 -8.91 2.24
CA GLU A 92 9.59 -8.14 2.70
C GLU A 92 9.41 -6.65 2.38
N GLN A 93 10.22 -5.79 2.98
CA GLN A 93 10.34 -4.38 2.58
C GLN A 93 11.07 -4.27 1.23
N PRO A 94 10.79 -3.25 0.41
CA PRO A 94 11.56 -3.00 -0.80
C PRO A 94 12.96 -2.53 -0.45
N ILE A 95 13.81 -2.64 -1.44
CA ILE A 95 14.97 -1.79 -1.61
C ILE A 95 14.56 -0.66 -2.56
N PHE A 96 14.85 0.58 -2.16
CA PHE A 96 14.69 1.75 -3.00
C PHE A 96 15.98 1.94 -3.79
N VAL A 97 15.88 1.74 -5.10
CA VAL A 97 17.00 1.90 -6.02
C VAL A 97 16.86 3.25 -6.70
N VAL A 98 17.90 4.05 -6.55
CA VAL A 98 18.02 5.37 -7.16
C VAL A 98 18.86 5.23 -8.40
N SER A 99 18.31 5.66 -9.53
CA SER A 99 19.02 5.81 -10.78
C SER A 99 18.93 7.26 -11.21
N GLY A 100 20.05 7.88 -11.55
CA GLY A 100 20.06 9.30 -11.89
C GLY A 100 21.38 9.77 -12.46
N SER A 101 21.33 10.90 -13.15
CA SER A 101 22.47 11.63 -13.67
C SER A 101 22.41 13.07 -13.15
N ALA A 102 23.30 13.95 -13.64
CA ALA A 102 23.40 15.34 -13.20
C ALA A 102 22.09 16.14 -13.29
N ASN A 103 21.14 15.76 -14.17
CA ASN A 103 19.92 16.52 -14.46
C ASN A 103 18.61 15.73 -14.24
N TYR A 104 18.68 14.47 -13.82
CA TYR A 104 17.48 13.66 -13.60
C TYR A 104 17.72 12.61 -12.53
N TRP A 105 16.67 12.26 -11.81
CA TRP A 105 16.68 11.18 -10.84
C TRP A 105 15.38 10.39 -10.94
N THR A 106 15.48 9.09 -10.66
CA THR A 106 14.36 8.17 -10.55
C THR A 106 14.58 7.27 -9.34
N VAL A 107 13.55 7.09 -8.53
CA VAL A 107 13.54 6.14 -7.41
C VAL A 107 12.54 5.05 -7.74
N GLU A 108 12.99 3.81 -7.75
CA GLU A 108 12.16 2.63 -8.00
C GLU A 108 12.25 1.67 -6.81
N SER A 109 11.12 1.04 -6.47
CA SER A 109 11.11 -0.02 -5.47
C SER A 109 11.30 -1.40 -6.07
N LEU A 110 12.37 -2.06 -5.67
CA LEU A 110 12.75 -3.40 -6.10
C LEU A 110 12.86 -4.34 -4.89
N LYS A 111 12.71 -5.64 -5.13
CA LYS A 111 12.96 -6.66 -4.12
C LYS A 111 14.48 -6.82 -3.94
N SER A 112 14.85 -7.57 -2.91
CA SER A 112 16.25 -7.95 -2.65
C SER A 112 16.89 -8.73 -3.81
N ASP A 113 16.09 -9.40 -4.63
CA ASP A 113 16.52 -10.13 -5.84
C ASP A 113 16.59 -9.26 -7.11
N GLY A 114 16.27 -7.96 -7.02
CA GLY A 114 16.24 -7.03 -8.15
C GLY A 114 14.97 -7.11 -9.02
N SER A 115 14.02 -7.98 -8.70
CA SER A 115 12.69 -7.98 -9.34
C SER A 115 11.84 -6.82 -8.81
N GLN A 116 10.76 -6.49 -9.50
CA GLN A 116 9.83 -5.44 -9.05
C GLN A 116 9.25 -5.78 -7.67
N TRP A 117 9.48 -4.90 -6.69
CA TRP A 117 8.86 -5.02 -5.38
C TRP A 117 7.45 -4.51 -5.46
N SER A 118 6.51 -5.34 -5.00
CA SER A 118 5.12 -5.02 -5.22
C SER A 118 4.13 -5.63 -4.25
N CYS A 119 3.06 -4.86 -4.13
CA CYS A 119 1.78 -5.25 -3.59
C CYS A 119 0.95 -5.87 -4.73
N LYS A 120 0.93 -7.20 -4.88
CA LYS A 120 0.26 -7.87 -6.02
C LYS A 120 0.75 -7.40 -7.41
N ASP A 121 2.07 -7.38 -7.64
CA ASP A 121 2.70 -6.99 -8.92
C ASP A 121 2.66 -5.49 -9.28
N CYS A 122 2.11 -4.64 -8.40
CA CYS A 122 2.32 -3.18 -8.38
C CYS A 122 3.72 -2.67 -7.99
N ALA A 123 4.48 -2.09 -8.92
CA ALA A 123 5.66 -1.28 -8.56
C ALA A 123 5.36 0.22 -8.60
N ILE A 124 6.10 1.04 -7.84
CA ILE A 124 6.04 2.51 -7.92
C ILE A 124 7.39 3.04 -8.32
N ALA A 125 7.39 3.91 -9.33
CA ALA A 125 8.56 4.66 -9.76
C ALA A 125 8.28 6.16 -9.63
N CYS A 126 9.18 6.87 -8.97
CA CYS A 126 9.11 8.32 -8.80
C CYS A 126 10.24 9.00 -9.57
N ASN A 127 9.93 10.13 -10.20
CA ASN A 127 10.89 11.04 -10.80
C ASN A 127 10.60 12.49 -10.37
N ILE A 128 11.36 13.44 -10.90
CA ILE A 128 11.21 14.87 -10.59
C ILE A 128 9.82 15.44 -10.87
N ASN A 129 9.03 14.84 -11.78
CA ASN A 129 7.71 15.34 -12.18
C ASN A 129 6.57 14.63 -11.47
N GLN A 130 6.66 13.29 -11.32
CA GLN A 130 5.57 12.48 -10.82
C GLN A 130 6.04 11.15 -10.23
N CYS A 131 5.17 10.56 -9.40
CA CYS A 131 5.24 9.17 -8.98
C CYS A 131 4.11 8.41 -9.66
N ASP A 132 4.46 7.39 -10.43
CA ASP A 132 3.49 6.60 -11.19
C ASP A 132 3.55 5.13 -10.78
N LEU A 133 2.41 4.46 -10.94
CA LEU A 133 2.26 3.04 -10.74
C LEU A 133 2.71 2.34 -12.03
N SER A 134 3.59 1.35 -11.91
CA SER A 134 3.96 0.48 -13.02
C SER A 134 2.89 -0.59 -13.26
N ALA A 135 2.84 -1.10 -14.50
CA ALA A 135 1.82 -2.03 -14.96
C ALA A 135 1.73 -3.28 -14.05
N GLY A 136 0.53 -3.54 -13.53
CA GLY A 136 0.28 -4.57 -12.50
C GLY A 136 -0.64 -4.08 -11.37
N CYS A 137 -0.87 -2.76 -11.30
CA CYS A 137 -1.94 -2.09 -10.56
C CYS A 137 -3.19 -1.85 -11.43
#